data_AF-F3B821-F1
#
_entry.id   AF-F3B821-F1
#
_cell.length_a   1.000
_cell.length_b   1.000
_cell.length_c   1.000
_cell.angle_alpha   90.00
_cell.angle_beta   90.00
_cell.angle_gamma   90.00
#
_symmetry.space_group_name_H-M   'P 1'
#
loop_
_entity.id
_entity.type
_entity.pdbx_description
1 polymer ?
#
loop_
_entity_poly.entity_id
_entity_poly.type
_entity_poly.pdbx_seq_one_letter_code
_entity_poly.pdbx_strand_id
1 'polypeptide(L)'
;MNAKKGIVAAICIMCMFCIGKTGAVRATETVPEVYEDILRDEDYMEVSLGRCYPGKQIFYDIPKKKTVIEPFEEQKQIIFREGEKAEVYYGKYRGREEYDNFRLLSSMLDADFFFEPFLALNITKEKIEEENFYVHIDEEQEVEYFSELLIFAEVLNGDEAYMESVDILFDEAYRPAQIQFHFQSNILSEEQLAYLEKEMTQRYKYITEEEIDAKMKETEEKMSHTVAEDDVTIEDYVTELPNILRAKSRYLIETLFYQGEELEKEAGWDKRAVLAYMEAVNTKFNLFGANGYEAQNVTEEEYLQEIERTYESAHQIGSDVYTYMFEASKISPKEKALLVIRQMGGYMDKNGMLQLGEGDTFAPEMAPHSVFLEDYAECVRKAYRKKHLDNEMIHQFRMYIDKHNIEYVRGYYEGKTDYDRLKSYAKNFNMKLYYGEPSRHHNKTEKEQKFKEQRYDKILTPNKLSEFIIDVKTGSFVTEWDVLTKTKSNRIQSTTASYENMEKSQKKKVINSESFNYAPADYNEEHHRLDVLPATPAAGRKKTYLENDFKRSLKKIWKSPKRTQYKEKYKSPKDYLK
;
A
#
# COMPACT_ATOMS: atom_id res chain seq x y z
N MET A 1 -11.77 27.33 1.93
CA MET A 1 -12.59 27.28 0.70
C MET A 1 -11.78 26.53 -0.33
N ASN A 2 -12.10 25.34 -0.84
CA ASN A 2 -13.00 24.27 -0.42
C ASN A 2 -12.10 23.07 -0.10
N ALA A 3 -12.01 22.72 1.18
CA ALA A 3 -11.25 21.59 1.68
C ALA A 3 -12.23 20.70 2.45
N LYS A 4 -12.92 19.83 1.73
CA LYS A 4 -13.72 18.70 2.23
C LYS A 4 -13.91 17.75 1.05
N LYS A 5 -13.02 16.78 0.93
CA LYS A 5 -13.19 15.45 0.29
C LYS A 5 -11.87 14.70 0.47
N GLY A 6 -11.61 14.34 1.72
CA GLY A 6 -10.70 13.29 2.08
C GLY A 6 -11.46 12.39 3.04
N ILE A 7 -11.48 11.09 2.75
CA ILE A 7 -11.31 9.96 3.68
C ILE A 7 -11.69 8.69 2.87
N VAL A 8 -10.65 7.95 2.46
CA VAL A 8 -10.49 6.48 2.56
C VAL A 8 -11.59 5.56 1.99
N ALA A 9 -11.28 4.90 0.87
CA ALA A 9 -11.59 3.49 0.54
C ALA A 9 -10.85 3.14 -0.78
N ALA A 10 -9.63 2.60 -0.77
CA ALA A 10 -9.35 1.16 -0.75
C ALA A 10 -10.15 0.35 -1.80
N ILE A 11 -9.84 0.50 -3.09
CA ILE A 11 -10.30 -0.45 -4.14
C ILE A 11 -9.15 -0.73 -5.12
N CYS A 12 -8.22 -1.55 -4.66
CA CYS A 12 -7.59 -2.58 -5.48
C CYS A 12 -7.12 -3.66 -4.50
N ILE A 13 -7.81 -4.79 -4.52
CA ILE A 13 -7.29 -6.09 -4.08
C ILE A 13 -6.89 -6.11 -2.60
N MET A 14 -7.88 -6.20 -1.72
CA MET A 14 -7.72 -6.78 -0.39
C MET A 14 -8.89 -7.74 -0.16
N CYS A 15 -8.73 -8.95 -0.67
CA CYS A 15 -9.41 -10.14 -0.19
C CYS A 15 -9.11 -10.34 1.30
N MET A 16 -9.73 -9.61 2.24
CA MET A 16 -9.64 -9.92 3.67
C MET A 16 -10.73 -9.25 4.53
N PHE A 17 -11.58 -10.13 5.08
CA PHE A 17 -12.32 -10.06 6.35
C PHE A 17 -13.46 -9.06 6.53
N CYS A 18 -14.69 -9.58 6.42
CA CYS A 18 -15.74 -9.42 7.42
C CYS A 18 -16.51 -10.74 7.61
N ILE A 19 -16.17 -11.50 8.67
CA ILE A 19 -17.05 -12.54 9.22
C ILE A 19 -18.19 -11.81 9.93
N GLY A 20 -19.31 -11.67 9.24
CA GLY A 20 -20.51 -11.00 9.74
C GLY A 20 -21.73 -11.84 9.46
N LYS A 21 -22.04 -12.75 10.39
CA LYS A 21 -23.31 -13.48 10.58
C LYS A 21 -23.97 -14.00 9.30
N THR A 22 -23.90 -15.32 9.14
CA THR A 22 -24.95 -16.10 8.46
C THR A 22 -26.31 -15.58 8.91
N GLY A 23 -26.96 -14.78 8.06
CA GLY A 23 -28.36 -14.44 8.19
C GLY A 23 -29.10 -15.77 8.14
N ALA A 24 -29.61 -16.19 9.29
CA ALA A 24 -30.51 -17.31 9.36
C ALA A 24 -31.77 -16.91 8.58
N VAL A 25 -31.82 -17.27 7.30
CA VAL A 25 -33.06 -17.33 6.53
C VAL A 25 -33.97 -18.25 7.32
N ARG A 26 -35.13 -17.72 7.72
CA ARG A 26 -36.17 -18.50 8.37
C ARG A 26 -36.53 -19.64 7.43
N ALA A 27 -36.28 -20.86 7.88
CA ALA A 27 -36.79 -22.07 7.26
C ALA A 27 -38.31 -21.97 7.10
N THR A 28 -38.77 -21.72 5.89
CA THR A 28 -40.01 -22.29 5.38
C THR A 28 -39.72 -23.77 5.11
N GLU A 29 -40.54 -24.68 5.67
CA GLU A 29 -40.28 -26.13 5.70
C GLU A 29 -40.40 -26.84 4.33
N THR A 30 -40.53 -26.10 3.23
CA THR A 30 -40.64 -26.64 1.87
C THR A 30 -39.61 -25.97 0.98
N VAL A 31 -38.59 -26.73 0.59
CA VAL A 31 -37.64 -26.33 -0.44
C VAL A 31 -38.40 -26.30 -1.79
N PRO A 32 -38.21 -25.29 -2.66
CA PRO A 32 -38.95 -25.16 -3.90
C PRO A 32 -38.70 -26.31 -4.86
N GLU A 33 -39.75 -26.76 -5.58
CA GLU A 33 -39.65 -27.90 -6.51
C GLU A 33 -38.65 -27.62 -7.64
N VAL A 34 -38.55 -26.39 -8.17
CA VAL A 34 -37.57 -26.06 -9.23
C VAL A 34 -36.13 -26.12 -8.71
N TYR A 35 -35.89 -25.73 -7.46
CA TYR A 35 -34.56 -25.81 -6.88
C TYR A 35 -34.16 -27.27 -6.61
N GLU A 36 -35.03 -28.05 -5.97
CA GLU A 36 -34.74 -29.46 -5.64
C GLU A 36 -34.74 -30.40 -6.84
N ASP A 37 -35.66 -30.23 -7.79
CA ASP A 37 -35.83 -31.18 -8.92
C ASP A 37 -35.00 -30.83 -10.15
N ILE A 38 -34.46 -29.61 -10.24
CA ILE A 38 -33.84 -29.11 -11.48
C ILE A 38 -32.48 -28.51 -11.19
N LEU A 39 -32.41 -27.38 -10.48
CA LEU A 39 -31.13 -26.66 -10.31
C LEU A 39 -30.11 -27.44 -9.47
N ARG A 40 -30.58 -28.23 -8.50
CA ARG A 40 -29.73 -29.09 -7.67
C ARG A 40 -29.13 -30.27 -8.45
N ASP A 41 -29.80 -30.71 -9.51
CA ASP A 41 -29.40 -31.86 -10.33
C ASP A 41 -28.58 -31.43 -11.56
N GLU A 42 -28.36 -30.13 -11.76
CA GLU A 42 -27.47 -29.64 -12.82
C GLU A 42 -26.01 -29.89 -12.44
N ASP A 43 -25.33 -30.73 -13.23
CA ASP A 43 -23.93 -31.07 -13.00
C ASP A 43 -22.97 -30.03 -13.60
N TYR A 44 -23.34 -29.42 -14.74
CA TYR A 44 -22.43 -28.60 -15.54
C TYR A 44 -23.11 -27.37 -16.13
N MET A 45 -22.53 -26.20 -15.83
CA MET A 45 -23.12 -24.92 -16.19
C MET A 45 -22.06 -23.94 -16.71
N GLU A 46 -22.42 -23.19 -17.74
CA GLU A 46 -21.71 -22.03 -18.24
C GLU A 46 -22.57 -20.77 -18.02
N VAL A 47 -21.99 -19.74 -17.42
CA VAL A 47 -22.62 -18.43 -17.23
C VAL A 47 -21.83 -17.37 -17.97
N SER A 48 -22.44 -16.73 -18.96
CA SER A 48 -21.90 -15.57 -19.68
C SER A 48 -22.33 -14.28 -19.00
N LEU A 49 -21.37 -13.40 -18.76
CA LEU A 49 -21.49 -12.20 -17.93
C LEU A 49 -20.94 -10.96 -18.65
N GLY A 50 -21.44 -9.77 -18.30
CA GLY A 50 -20.89 -8.51 -18.77
C GLY A 50 -19.82 -7.93 -17.84
N ARG A 51 -19.35 -6.72 -18.13
CA ARG A 51 -18.13 -6.14 -17.55
C ARG A 51 -18.22 -5.75 -16.07
N CYS A 52 -19.41 -5.79 -15.49
CA CYS A 52 -19.58 -5.57 -14.05
C CYS A 52 -19.10 -6.76 -13.20
N TYR A 53 -18.91 -7.93 -13.82
CA TYR A 53 -18.53 -9.16 -13.13
C TYR A 53 -17.01 -9.43 -13.17
N PRO A 54 -16.49 -10.33 -12.32
CA PRO A 54 -15.07 -10.67 -12.26
C PRO A 54 -14.47 -11.27 -13.55
N GLY A 55 -15.32 -11.78 -14.46
CA GLY A 55 -14.89 -12.33 -15.75
C GLY A 55 -16.05 -12.46 -16.74
N LYS A 56 -15.72 -12.79 -18.00
CA LYS A 56 -16.71 -12.85 -19.10
C LYS A 56 -17.56 -14.10 -19.07
N GLN A 57 -17.00 -15.21 -18.60
CA GLN A 57 -17.63 -16.52 -18.58
C GLN A 57 -17.19 -17.28 -17.34
N ILE A 58 -18.13 -17.99 -16.73
CA ILE A 58 -17.85 -18.91 -15.62
C ILE A 58 -18.29 -20.31 -16.02
N PHE A 59 -17.41 -21.28 -15.83
CA PHE A 59 -17.65 -22.69 -16.10
C PHE A 59 -17.63 -23.47 -14.79
N TYR A 60 -18.70 -24.22 -14.50
CA TYR A 60 -18.85 -25.01 -13.29
C TYR A 60 -18.87 -26.50 -13.61
N ASP A 61 -18.01 -27.26 -12.93
CA ASP A 61 -18.15 -28.70 -12.67
C ASP A 61 -18.58 -28.84 -11.21
N ILE A 62 -19.90 -28.86 -11.01
CA ILE A 62 -20.54 -28.83 -9.69
C ILE A 62 -20.19 -30.09 -8.89
N PRO A 63 -20.25 -31.32 -9.46
CA PRO A 63 -19.88 -32.54 -8.76
C PRO A 63 -18.43 -32.57 -8.27
N LYS A 64 -17.48 -32.11 -9.10
CA LYS A 64 -16.06 -32.06 -8.72
C LYS A 64 -15.68 -30.80 -7.93
N LYS A 65 -16.61 -29.87 -7.73
CA LYS A 65 -16.37 -28.55 -7.13
C LYS A 65 -15.23 -27.80 -7.81
N LYS A 66 -15.21 -27.85 -9.15
CA LYS A 66 -14.25 -27.10 -9.96
C LYS A 66 -14.97 -25.95 -10.66
N THR A 67 -14.33 -24.79 -10.67
CA THR A 67 -14.87 -23.60 -11.33
C THR A 67 -13.77 -22.86 -12.07
N VAL A 68 -14.04 -22.40 -13.28
CA VAL A 68 -13.15 -21.51 -14.03
C VAL A 68 -13.87 -20.21 -14.33
N ILE A 69 -13.30 -19.08 -13.93
CA ILE A 69 -13.68 -17.76 -14.42
C ILE A 69 -12.69 -17.37 -15.52
N GLU A 70 -13.21 -17.22 -16.73
CA GLU A 70 -12.44 -16.69 -17.84
C GLU A 70 -12.42 -15.16 -17.83
N PRO A 71 -11.25 -14.55 -18.05
CA PRO A 71 -11.14 -13.10 -18.10
C PRO A 71 -11.76 -12.53 -19.36
N PHE A 72 -12.13 -11.26 -19.31
CA PHE A 72 -12.21 -10.45 -20.52
C PHE A 72 -10.85 -10.41 -21.22
N GLU A 73 -10.81 -10.26 -22.55
CA GLU A 73 -9.54 -10.22 -23.32
C GLU A 73 -8.50 -9.27 -22.71
N GLU A 74 -9.02 -8.18 -22.14
CA GLU A 74 -8.29 -7.08 -21.54
C GLU A 74 -7.85 -7.31 -20.09
N GLN A 75 -8.23 -8.40 -19.42
CA GLN A 75 -7.92 -8.68 -18.01
C GLN A 75 -6.88 -9.81 -17.84
N LYS A 76 -6.80 -10.73 -18.80
CA LYS A 76 -5.84 -11.85 -18.90
C LYS A 76 -5.72 -12.81 -17.70
N GLN A 77 -6.41 -12.54 -16.59
CA GLN A 77 -6.36 -13.32 -15.36
C GLN A 77 -7.38 -14.45 -15.35
N ILE A 78 -6.93 -15.68 -15.15
CA ILE A 78 -7.83 -16.82 -14.98
C ILE A 78 -8.00 -17.08 -13.49
N ILE A 79 -9.23 -17.25 -13.03
CA ILE A 79 -9.50 -17.70 -11.66
C ILE A 79 -9.97 -19.15 -11.72
N PHE A 80 -9.30 -20.02 -10.99
CA PHE A 80 -9.58 -21.45 -10.95
C PHE A 80 -9.88 -21.87 -9.52
N ARG A 81 -10.99 -22.56 -9.28
CA ARG A 81 -11.35 -23.18 -7.99
C ARG A 81 -11.23 -24.68 -8.10
N GLU A 82 -10.71 -25.31 -7.06
CA GLU A 82 -10.81 -26.75 -6.82
C GLU A 82 -11.12 -27.01 -5.34
N GLY A 83 -12.36 -27.44 -5.06
CA GLY A 83 -12.84 -27.64 -3.71
C GLY A 83 -12.91 -26.32 -2.92
N GLU A 84 -12.18 -26.26 -1.81
CA GLU A 84 -12.10 -25.05 -0.97
C GLU A 84 -11.05 -24.05 -1.45
N LYS A 85 -10.12 -24.49 -2.30
CA LYS A 85 -8.99 -23.66 -2.75
C LYS A 85 -9.32 -22.94 -4.05
N ALA A 86 -8.64 -21.82 -4.26
CA ALA A 86 -8.65 -21.15 -5.54
C ALA A 86 -7.26 -20.61 -5.90
N GLU A 87 -7.03 -20.41 -7.19
CA GLU A 87 -5.81 -19.89 -7.76
C GLU A 87 -6.16 -18.76 -8.73
N VAL A 88 -5.41 -17.66 -8.67
CA VAL A 88 -5.44 -16.60 -9.68
C VAL A 88 -4.18 -16.73 -10.53
N TYR A 89 -4.35 -17.01 -11.81
CA TYR A 89 -3.27 -17.10 -12.78
C TYR A 89 -3.16 -15.80 -13.58
N TYR A 90 -2.06 -15.07 -13.40
CA TYR A 90 -1.84 -13.76 -14.00
C TYR A 90 -1.17 -13.82 -15.38
N GLY A 91 -0.71 -15.01 -15.79
CA GLY A 91 0.00 -15.24 -17.05
C GLY A 91 1.28 -16.04 -16.85
N LYS A 92 1.91 -16.42 -17.96
CA LYS A 92 3.11 -17.26 -17.99
C LYS A 92 4.30 -16.58 -17.33
N TYR A 93 4.41 -15.27 -17.46
CA TYR A 93 5.52 -14.46 -16.94
C TYR A 93 5.18 -13.78 -15.62
N ARG A 94 3.89 -13.60 -15.31
CA ARG A 94 3.42 -13.02 -14.04
C ARG A 94 3.16 -14.06 -12.95
N GLY A 95 3.03 -15.33 -13.32
CA GLY A 95 2.85 -16.43 -12.39
C GLY A 95 1.42 -16.52 -11.84
N ARG A 96 1.31 -17.07 -10.63
CA ARG A 96 0.03 -17.39 -10.00
C ARG A 96 0.04 -17.14 -8.49
N GLU A 97 -1.14 -16.96 -7.93
CA GLU A 97 -1.35 -16.79 -6.49
C GLU A 97 -2.42 -17.77 -6.00
N GLU A 98 -2.12 -18.48 -4.91
CA GLU A 98 -2.96 -19.53 -4.36
C GLU A 98 -3.66 -19.04 -3.08
N TYR A 99 -4.93 -19.39 -2.95
CA TYR A 99 -5.82 -19.04 -1.85
C TYR A 99 -6.37 -20.32 -1.24
N ASP A 100 -6.19 -20.49 0.08
CA ASP A 100 -6.70 -21.66 0.80
C ASP A 100 -8.24 -21.64 1.00
N ASN A 101 -8.89 -20.53 0.68
CA ASN A 101 -10.33 -20.36 0.73
C ASN A 101 -10.80 -19.50 -0.47
N PHE A 102 -11.54 -20.11 -1.39
CA PHE A 102 -12.05 -19.45 -2.60
C PHE A 102 -12.94 -18.24 -2.28
N ARG A 103 -13.60 -18.22 -1.13
CA ARG A 103 -14.47 -17.10 -0.71
C ARG A 103 -13.69 -15.84 -0.38
N LEU A 104 -12.36 -15.95 -0.21
CA LEU A 104 -11.51 -14.76 -0.15
C LEU A 104 -11.48 -14.06 -1.50
N LEU A 105 -11.55 -14.81 -2.61
CA LEU A 105 -11.57 -14.26 -3.97
C LEU A 105 -12.96 -13.81 -4.39
N SER A 106 -13.94 -14.72 -4.39
CA SER A 106 -15.31 -14.41 -4.80
C SER A 106 -16.27 -15.53 -4.39
N SER A 107 -17.46 -15.15 -3.92
CA SER A 107 -18.58 -16.09 -3.71
C SER A 107 -19.08 -16.69 -5.03
N MET A 108 -18.89 -16.00 -6.16
CA MET A 108 -19.32 -16.46 -7.49
C MET A 108 -18.57 -17.71 -7.97
N LEU A 109 -17.47 -18.09 -7.33
CA LEU A 109 -16.81 -19.36 -7.64
C LEU A 109 -17.66 -20.58 -7.20
N ASP A 110 -18.74 -20.35 -6.45
CA ASP A 110 -19.77 -21.36 -6.13
C ASP A 110 -21.02 -21.16 -6.99
N ALA A 111 -21.49 -22.23 -7.64
CA ALA A 111 -22.67 -22.16 -8.49
C ALA A 111 -23.92 -21.77 -7.70
N ASP A 112 -23.97 -22.16 -6.42
CA ASP A 112 -25.03 -21.80 -5.47
C ASP A 112 -25.25 -20.28 -5.40
N PHE A 113 -24.22 -19.45 -5.64
CA PHE A 113 -24.37 -18.00 -5.71
C PHE A 113 -25.47 -17.56 -6.70
N PHE A 114 -25.58 -18.25 -7.84
CA PHE A 114 -26.59 -17.95 -8.86
C PHE A 114 -27.93 -18.65 -8.58
N PHE A 115 -27.96 -19.69 -7.75
CA PHE A 115 -29.17 -20.46 -7.46
C PHE A 115 -29.90 -20.02 -6.17
N GLU A 116 -29.20 -19.37 -5.23
CA GLU A 116 -29.77 -18.88 -3.97
C GLU A 116 -31.01 -17.99 -4.13
N PRO A 117 -31.09 -17.05 -5.10
CA PRO A 117 -32.31 -16.28 -5.33
C PRO A 117 -33.53 -17.15 -5.64
N PHE A 118 -33.35 -18.19 -6.45
CA PHE A 118 -34.44 -19.09 -6.85
C PHE A 118 -34.96 -19.91 -5.67
N LEU A 119 -34.06 -20.32 -4.78
CA LEU A 119 -34.40 -20.96 -3.52
C LEU A 119 -35.23 -20.03 -2.62
N ALA A 120 -34.88 -18.75 -2.56
CA ALA A 120 -35.58 -17.76 -1.73
C ALA A 120 -36.97 -17.38 -2.29
N LEU A 121 -37.09 -17.27 -3.61
CA LEU A 121 -38.33 -16.86 -4.30
C LEU A 121 -39.40 -17.95 -4.38
N ASN A 122 -39.03 -19.20 -4.09
CA ASN A 122 -39.94 -20.34 -4.19
C ASN A 122 -40.64 -20.46 -5.55
N ILE A 123 -39.91 -20.22 -6.64
CA ILE A 123 -40.41 -20.34 -8.02
C ILE A 123 -40.76 -21.82 -8.29
N THR A 124 -41.96 -22.07 -8.80
CA THR A 124 -42.43 -23.42 -9.17
C THR A 124 -42.55 -23.60 -10.69
N LYS A 125 -42.62 -24.85 -11.16
CA LYS A 125 -42.82 -25.16 -12.58
C LYS A 125 -44.14 -24.56 -13.08
N GLU A 126 -45.20 -24.63 -12.28
CA GLU A 126 -46.50 -24.06 -12.63
C GLU A 126 -46.42 -22.55 -12.87
N LYS A 127 -45.70 -21.81 -12.00
CA LYS A 127 -45.50 -20.36 -12.18
C LYS A 127 -44.78 -20.06 -13.50
N ILE A 128 -43.77 -20.85 -13.84
CA ILE A 128 -43.02 -20.69 -15.10
C ILE A 128 -43.92 -20.96 -16.31
N GLU A 129 -44.76 -21.99 -16.27
CA GLU A 129 -45.70 -22.30 -17.36
C GLU A 129 -46.79 -21.24 -17.52
N GLU A 130 -47.37 -20.77 -16.41
CA GLU A 130 -48.41 -19.74 -16.40
C GLU A 130 -47.92 -18.42 -17.02
N GLU A 131 -46.65 -18.08 -16.76
CA GLU A 131 -45.99 -16.88 -17.28
C GLU A 131 -45.26 -17.12 -18.62
N ASN A 132 -45.55 -18.24 -19.30
CA ASN A 132 -44.99 -18.60 -20.61
C ASN A 132 -43.44 -18.47 -20.64
N PHE A 133 -42.79 -19.05 -19.64
CA PHE A 133 -41.33 -19.12 -19.45
C PHE A 133 -40.63 -17.76 -19.23
N TYR A 134 -41.38 -16.69 -18.97
CA TYR A 134 -40.83 -15.36 -18.68
C TYR A 134 -41.41 -14.80 -17.39
N VAL A 135 -40.63 -14.81 -16.31
CA VAL A 135 -41.07 -14.36 -14.98
C VAL A 135 -40.54 -12.95 -14.72
N HIS A 136 -41.45 -12.02 -14.44
CA HIS A 136 -41.15 -10.67 -13.99
C HIS A 136 -41.27 -10.56 -12.47
N ILE A 137 -40.31 -9.92 -11.82
CA ILE A 137 -40.25 -9.70 -10.38
C ILE A 137 -40.07 -8.20 -10.13
N ASP A 138 -41.04 -7.56 -9.47
CA ASP A 138 -41.03 -6.15 -9.10
C ASP A 138 -41.35 -5.91 -7.61
N GLU A 139 -41.59 -6.99 -6.84
CA GLU A 139 -41.80 -6.89 -5.40
C GLU A 139 -40.46 -6.63 -4.69
N GLU A 140 -40.38 -5.53 -3.93
CA GLU A 140 -39.17 -5.04 -3.26
C GLU A 140 -38.41 -6.14 -2.49
N GLN A 141 -39.12 -6.96 -1.69
CA GLN A 141 -38.50 -8.05 -0.90
C GLN A 141 -37.96 -9.19 -1.78
N GLU A 142 -38.57 -9.43 -2.93
CA GLU A 142 -38.14 -10.47 -3.87
C GLU A 142 -36.92 -10.00 -4.69
N VAL A 143 -36.90 -8.72 -5.07
CA VAL A 143 -35.76 -8.08 -5.76
C VAL A 143 -34.53 -7.98 -4.84
N GLU A 144 -34.72 -7.81 -3.53
CA GLU A 144 -33.66 -7.83 -2.52
C GLU A 144 -32.82 -9.11 -2.57
N TYR A 145 -33.41 -10.28 -2.88
CA TYR A 145 -32.66 -11.53 -2.99
C TYR A 145 -31.56 -11.52 -4.07
N PHE A 146 -31.75 -10.74 -5.13
CA PHE A 146 -30.73 -10.56 -6.17
C PHE A 146 -29.78 -9.40 -5.83
N SER A 147 -30.35 -8.25 -5.45
CA SER A 147 -29.56 -7.04 -5.26
C SER A 147 -28.61 -7.15 -4.06
N GLU A 148 -29.01 -7.75 -2.93
CA GLU A 148 -28.12 -7.95 -1.78
C GLU A 148 -26.93 -8.85 -2.13
N LEU A 149 -27.15 -9.92 -2.89
CA LEU A 149 -26.08 -10.83 -3.33
C LEU A 149 -25.08 -10.13 -4.26
N LEU A 150 -25.56 -9.34 -5.20
CA LEU A 150 -24.72 -8.60 -6.15
C LEU A 150 -23.97 -7.44 -5.47
N ILE A 151 -24.57 -6.79 -4.46
CA ILE A 151 -23.89 -5.80 -3.62
C ILE A 151 -22.82 -6.49 -2.76
N PHE A 152 -23.14 -7.62 -2.13
CA PHE A 152 -22.19 -8.39 -1.32
C PHE A 152 -20.99 -8.88 -2.13
N ALA A 153 -21.21 -9.26 -3.39
CA ALA A 153 -20.15 -9.62 -4.32
C ALA A 153 -19.44 -8.42 -4.97
N GLU A 154 -19.75 -7.19 -4.54
CA GLU A 154 -19.19 -5.92 -5.04
C GLU A 154 -19.38 -5.70 -6.56
N VAL A 155 -20.41 -6.33 -7.15
CA VAL A 155 -20.77 -6.17 -8.56
C VAL A 155 -21.77 -5.02 -8.78
N LEU A 156 -22.64 -4.78 -7.80
CA LEU A 156 -23.58 -3.66 -7.81
C LEU A 156 -23.21 -2.63 -6.74
N ASN A 157 -23.07 -1.37 -7.14
CA ASN A 157 -22.95 -0.26 -6.19
C ASN A 157 -24.36 0.25 -5.82
N GLY A 158 -24.86 -0.18 -4.66
CA GLY A 158 -26.20 0.20 -4.16
C GLY A 158 -26.36 1.69 -3.84
N ASP A 159 -25.26 2.45 -3.70
CA ASP A 159 -25.32 3.91 -3.54
C ASP A 159 -25.56 4.63 -4.88
N GLU A 160 -25.19 4.00 -6.00
CA GLU A 160 -25.30 4.58 -7.36
C GLU A 160 -26.58 4.18 -8.08
N ALA A 161 -27.02 2.93 -7.94
CA ALA A 161 -28.20 2.41 -8.63
C ALA A 161 -28.99 1.45 -7.73
N TYR A 162 -30.31 1.58 -7.77
CA TYR A 162 -31.26 0.70 -7.09
C TYR A 162 -31.91 -0.23 -8.12
N MET A 163 -32.02 -1.52 -7.80
CA MET A 163 -32.67 -2.51 -8.66
C MET A 163 -34.19 -2.39 -8.51
N GLU A 164 -34.88 -2.03 -9.59
CA GLU A 164 -36.35 -1.88 -9.60
C GLU A 164 -37.05 -3.21 -9.85
N SER A 165 -36.58 -3.98 -10.82
CA SER A 165 -37.19 -5.24 -11.19
C SER A 165 -36.19 -6.21 -11.82
N VAL A 166 -36.58 -7.48 -11.88
CA VAL A 166 -35.80 -8.57 -12.46
C VAL A 166 -36.67 -9.36 -13.44
N ASP A 167 -36.16 -9.56 -14.65
CA ASP A 167 -36.78 -10.43 -15.64
C ASP A 167 -35.97 -11.71 -15.78
N ILE A 168 -36.64 -12.84 -15.70
CA ILE A 168 -36.03 -14.16 -15.82
C ILE A 168 -36.67 -14.90 -16.98
N LEU A 169 -35.86 -15.24 -17.97
CA LEU A 169 -36.23 -16.15 -19.04
C LEU A 169 -35.79 -17.57 -18.66
N PHE A 170 -36.71 -18.51 -18.71
CA PHE A 170 -36.45 -19.94 -18.51
C PHE A 170 -36.43 -20.69 -19.86
N ASP A 171 -35.68 -21.79 -19.92
CA ASP A 171 -35.72 -22.73 -21.05
C ASP A 171 -36.86 -23.76 -20.90
N GLU A 172 -37.06 -24.61 -21.90
CA GLU A 172 -38.10 -25.65 -21.90
C GLU A 172 -37.92 -26.72 -20.79
N ALA A 173 -36.74 -26.77 -20.16
CA ALA A 173 -36.45 -27.62 -19.01
C ALA A 173 -36.59 -26.86 -17.68
N TYR A 174 -37.21 -25.67 -17.70
CA TYR A 174 -37.47 -24.81 -16.54
C TYR A 174 -36.20 -24.30 -15.85
N ARG A 175 -35.12 -24.16 -16.61
CA ARG A 175 -33.84 -23.65 -16.10
C ARG A 175 -33.64 -22.21 -16.53
N PRO A 176 -33.03 -21.36 -15.69
CA PRO A 176 -32.67 -20.00 -16.08
C PRO A 176 -31.84 -20.04 -17.35
N ALA A 177 -32.25 -19.26 -18.35
CA ALA A 177 -31.55 -19.06 -19.62
C ALA A 177 -30.98 -17.64 -19.71
N GLN A 178 -31.71 -16.64 -19.20
CA GLN A 178 -31.25 -15.27 -19.12
C GLN A 178 -31.89 -14.55 -17.93
N ILE A 179 -31.12 -13.71 -17.24
CA ILE A 179 -31.61 -12.79 -16.22
C ILE A 179 -31.24 -11.36 -16.63
N GLN A 180 -32.22 -10.48 -16.65
CA GLN A 180 -32.06 -9.06 -16.89
C GLN A 180 -32.49 -8.28 -15.66
N PHE A 181 -31.66 -7.32 -15.25
CA PHE A 181 -31.92 -6.46 -14.12
C PHE A 181 -32.25 -5.07 -14.65
N HIS A 182 -33.26 -4.43 -14.05
CA HIS A 182 -33.67 -3.08 -14.38
C HIS A 182 -33.36 -2.16 -13.20
N PHE A 183 -32.79 -0.99 -13.48
CA PHE A 183 -32.27 -0.10 -12.45
C PHE A 183 -32.85 1.31 -12.52
N GLN A 184 -32.99 1.93 -11.35
CA GLN A 184 -33.23 3.36 -11.21
C GLN A 184 -32.03 4.05 -10.54
N SER A 185 -31.73 5.28 -10.94
CA SER A 185 -30.68 6.09 -10.32
C SER A 185 -31.01 7.58 -10.35
N ASN A 186 -30.59 8.28 -9.30
CA ASN A 186 -30.56 9.75 -9.24
C ASN A 186 -29.16 10.32 -9.57
N ILE A 187 -28.18 9.46 -9.84
CA ILE A 187 -26.77 9.81 -10.06
C ILE A 187 -26.37 9.53 -11.51
N LEU A 188 -26.73 8.35 -12.03
CA LEU A 188 -26.43 7.91 -13.38
C LEU A 188 -27.43 8.50 -14.39
N SER A 189 -26.96 8.83 -15.59
CA SER A 189 -27.83 9.21 -16.70
C SER A 189 -28.58 8.01 -17.29
N GLU A 190 -29.61 8.25 -18.10
CA GLU A 190 -30.35 7.18 -18.81
C GLU A 190 -29.42 6.32 -19.68
N GLU A 191 -28.41 6.90 -20.33
CA GLU A 191 -27.44 6.16 -21.15
C GLU A 191 -26.53 5.28 -20.28
N GLN A 192 -26.11 5.79 -19.12
CA GLN A 192 -25.29 5.05 -18.16
C GLN A 192 -26.06 3.89 -17.52
N LEU A 193 -27.35 4.09 -17.20
CA LEU A 193 -28.24 3.05 -16.71
C LEU A 193 -28.46 1.95 -17.75
N ALA A 194 -28.80 2.33 -18.99
CA ALA A 194 -28.97 1.35 -20.07
C ALA A 194 -27.68 0.55 -20.35
N TYR A 195 -26.52 1.18 -20.20
CA TYR A 195 -25.24 0.48 -20.26
C TYR A 195 -25.07 -0.49 -19.08
N LEU A 196 -25.37 -0.06 -17.86
CA LEU A 196 -25.29 -0.90 -16.66
C LEU A 196 -26.19 -2.13 -16.78
N GLU A 197 -27.47 -1.99 -17.14
CA GLU A 197 -28.41 -3.11 -17.33
C GLU A 197 -27.90 -4.14 -18.35
N LYS A 198 -27.33 -3.65 -19.45
CA LYS A 198 -26.74 -4.49 -20.47
C LYS A 198 -25.52 -5.27 -19.94
N GLU A 199 -24.62 -4.64 -19.20
CA GLU A 199 -23.43 -5.28 -18.65
C GLU A 199 -23.73 -6.15 -17.42
N MET A 200 -24.87 -5.93 -16.76
CA MET A 200 -25.35 -6.74 -15.63
C MET A 200 -26.12 -7.98 -16.08
N THR A 201 -26.56 -8.06 -17.34
CA THR A 201 -27.30 -9.20 -17.89
C THR A 201 -26.50 -10.50 -17.77
N GLN A 202 -27.14 -11.55 -17.26
CA GLN A 202 -26.58 -12.88 -17.08
C GLN A 202 -27.22 -13.83 -18.09
N ARG A 203 -26.42 -14.70 -18.72
CA ARG A 203 -26.92 -15.74 -19.66
C ARG A 203 -26.35 -17.10 -19.29
N TYR A 204 -27.21 -18.10 -19.33
CA TYR A 204 -26.90 -19.43 -18.85
C TYR A 204 -26.96 -20.44 -19.99
N LYS A 205 -26.03 -21.39 -19.97
CA LYS A 205 -26.01 -22.56 -20.83
C LYS A 205 -25.65 -23.78 -19.99
N TYR A 206 -26.41 -24.85 -20.17
CA TYR A 206 -26.14 -26.13 -19.51
C TYR A 206 -25.38 -27.01 -20.51
N ILE A 207 -24.21 -27.48 -20.10
CA ILE A 207 -23.22 -28.11 -20.97
C ILE A 207 -23.03 -29.57 -20.61
N THR A 208 -22.33 -30.31 -21.46
CA THR A 208 -22.04 -31.73 -21.25
C THR A 208 -20.77 -31.96 -20.42
N GLU A 209 -20.64 -33.14 -19.82
CA GLU A 209 -19.42 -33.58 -19.15
C GLU A 209 -18.18 -33.48 -20.06
N GLU A 210 -18.33 -33.81 -21.35
CA GLU A 210 -17.24 -33.73 -22.32
C GLU A 210 -16.78 -32.28 -22.57
N GLU A 211 -17.72 -31.34 -22.68
CA GLU A 211 -17.42 -29.91 -22.85
C GLU A 211 -16.68 -29.34 -21.63
N ILE A 212 -17.14 -29.64 -20.41
CA ILE A 212 -16.52 -29.12 -19.18
C ILE A 212 -15.16 -29.76 -18.91
N ASP A 213 -15.00 -31.07 -19.12
CA ASP A 213 -13.71 -31.76 -18.91
C ASP A 213 -12.66 -31.24 -19.90
N ALA A 214 -13.05 -30.99 -21.17
CA ALA A 214 -12.18 -30.36 -22.14
C ALA A 214 -11.75 -28.95 -21.69
N LYS A 215 -12.69 -28.17 -21.15
CA LYS A 215 -12.42 -26.81 -20.66
C LYS A 215 -11.49 -26.78 -19.44
N MET A 216 -11.74 -27.66 -18.47
CA MET A 216 -10.91 -27.80 -17.27
C MET A 216 -9.48 -28.17 -17.67
N LYS A 217 -9.32 -29.15 -18.56
CA LYS A 217 -8.00 -29.58 -19.05
C LYS A 217 -7.25 -28.49 -19.80
N GLU A 218 -7.93 -27.76 -20.70
CA GLU A 218 -7.34 -26.62 -21.41
C GLU A 218 -6.80 -25.57 -20.42
N THR A 219 -7.60 -25.29 -19.39
CA THR A 219 -7.27 -24.29 -18.37
C THR A 219 -6.08 -24.73 -17.52
N GLU A 220 -6.10 -25.97 -17.01
CA GLU A 220 -5.00 -26.56 -16.24
C GLU A 220 -3.70 -26.60 -17.07
N GLU A 221 -3.76 -26.96 -18.35
CA GLU A 221 -2.61 -26.92 -19.26
C GLU A 221 -2.07 -25.49 -19.39
N LYS A 222 -2.94 -24.50 -19.64
CA LYS A 222 -2.54 -23.10 -19.76
C LYS A 222 -1.89 -22.56 -18.47
N MET A 223 -2.42 -22.92 -17.31
CA MET A 223 -1.92 -22.50 -15.99
C MET A 223 -0.63 -23.21 -15.59
N SER A 224 -0.35 -24.41 -16.14
CA SER A 224 0.88 -25.15 -15.85
C SER A 224 2.15 -24.52 -16.44
N HIS A 225 2.02 -23.59 -17.37
CA HIS A 225 3.13 -22.97 -18.08
C HIS A 225 3.55 -21.64 -17.43
N THR A 226 4.40 -21.69 -16.41
CA THR A 226 5.05 -20.50 -15.83
C THR A 226 6.54 -20.44 -16.12
N VAL A 227 7.08 -19.24 -16.31
CA VAL A 227 8.52 -18.99 -16.42
C VAL A 227 9.07 -18.59 -15.07
N ALA A 228 10.26 -19.10 -14.72
CA ALA A 228 10.93 -18.71 -13.50
C ALA A 228 11.21 -17.20 -13.51
N GLU A 229 10.98 -16.52 -12.39
CA GLU A 229 11.14 -15.06 -12.26
C GLU A 229 12.49 -14.55 -12.79
N ASP A 230 13.56 -15.33 -12.59
CA ASP A 230 14.92 -15.01 -13.05
C ASP A 230 15.04 -14.95 -14.58
N ASP A 231 14.19 -15.69 -15.30
CA ASP A 231 14.17 -15.77 -16.77
C ASP A 231 13.16 -14.80 -17.41
N VAL A 232 12.30 -14.15 -16.63
CA VAL A 232 11.32 -13.18 -17.13
C VAL A 232 12.03 -11.87 -17.52
N THR A 233 11.78 -11.38 -18.73
CA THR A 233 12.23 -10.04 -19.14
C THR A 233 11.18 -8.96 -18.84
N ILE A 234 11.60 -7.69 -18.82
CA ILE A 234 10.66 -6.56 -18.67
C ILE A 234 9.64 -6.56 -19.82
N GLU A 235 10.10 -6.84 -21.05
CA GLU A 235 9.23 -6.94 -22.23
C GLU A 235 8.17 -8.04 -22.04
N ASP A 236 8.59 -9.25 -21.64
CA ASP A 236 7.68 -10.37 -21.37
C ASP A 236 6.60 -9.97 -20.35
N TYR A 237 7.00 -9.34 -19.25
CA TYR A 237 6.08 -8.92 -18.20
C TYR A 237 5.08 -7.87 -18.69
N VAL A 238 5.55 -6.85 -19.42
CA VAL A 238 4.69 -5.79 -19.99
C VAL A 238 3.66 -6.37 -20.97
N THR A 239 4.00 -7.41 -21.74
CA THR A 239 3.04 -8.06 -22.66
C THR A 239 1.91 -8.82 -21.95
N GLU A 240 2.02 -9.07 -20.64
CA GLU A 240 0.98 -9.70 -19.83
C GLU A 240 0.22 -8.71 -18.95
N LEU A 241 0.53 -7.42 -19.02
CA LEU A 241 -0.17 -6.39 -18.25
C LEU A 241 -1.50 -6.02 -18.92
N PRO A 242 -2.64 -6.38 -18.32
CA PRO A 242 -3.95 -6.29 -18.94
C PRO A 242 -4.32 -4.87 -19.40
N ASN A 243 -4.09 -3.87 -18.55
CA ASN A 243 -4.53 -2.50 -18.85
C ASN A 243 -3.61 -1.77 -19.82
N ILE A 244 -2.32 -2.10 -19.83
CA ILE A 244 -1.37 -1.49 -20.77
C ILE A 244 -1.71 -1.92 -22.21
N LEU A 245 -2.20 -3.14 -22.40
CA LEU A 245 -2.65 -3.62 -23.70
C LEU A 245 -3.95 -2.99 -24.18
N ARG A 246 -4.84 -2.55 -23.28
CA ARG A 246 -6.05 -1.78 -23.65
C ARG A 246 -5.69 -0.51 -24.41
N ALA A 247 -4.62 0.15 -23.99
CA ALA A 247 -4.18 1.39 -24.60
C ALA A 247 -3.60 1.19 -26.01
N LYS A 248 -3.21 -0.03 -26.40
CA LYS A 248 -2.68 -0.44 -27.73
C LYS A 248 -1.62 0.49 -28.33
N SER A 249 -1.00 1.36 -27.53
CA SER A 249 -0.01 2.33 -27.99
C SER A 249 1.39 1.74 -27.84
N ARG A 250 2.07 1.61 -28.99
CA ARG A 250 3.46 1.19 -29.03
C ARG A 250 4.37 2.14 -28.23
N TYR A 251 4.06 3.43 -28.22
CA TYR A 251 4.83 4.44 -27.50
C TYR A 251 4.75 4.25 -25.97
N LEU A 252 3.56 3.92 -25.44
CA LEU A 252 3.38 3.59 -24.01
C LEU A 252 4.22 2.38 -23.59
N ILE A 253 4.18 1.32 -24.40
CA ILE A 253 4.95 0.09 -24.16
C ILE A 253 6.45 0.37 -24.17
N GLU A 254 6.94 1.13 -25.17
CA GLU A 254 8.35 1.53 -25.27
C GLU A 254 8.78 2.41 -24.08
N THR A 255 7.91 3.28 -23.59
CA THR A 255 8.16 4.14 -22.41
C THR A 255 8.34 3.29 -21.15
N LEU A 256 7.45 2.34 -20.91
CA LEU A 256 7.55 1.44 -19.76
C LEU A 256 8.78 0.55 -19.82
N PHE A 257 9.13 0.05 -21.00
CA PHE A 257 10.37 -0.70 -21.18
C PHE A 257 11.58 0.15 -20.80
N TYR A 258 11.67 1.39 -21.31
CA TYR A 258 12.77 2.30 -20.99
C TYR A 258 12.84 2.62 -19.49
N GLN A 259 11.72 2.93 -18.85
CA GLN A 259 11.65 3.19 -17.41
C GLN A 259 12.09 1.97 -16.60
N GLY A 260 11.63 0.77 -16.96
CA GLY A 260 12.05 -0.46 -16.31
C GLY A 260 13.56 -0.70 -16.44
N GLU A 261 14.13 -0.49 -17.64
CA GLU A 261 15.57 -0.61 -17.87
C GLU A 261 16.38 0.42 -17.08
N GLU A 262 15.90 1.67 -16.99
CA GLU A 262 16.54 2.72 -16.20
C GLU A 262 16.53 2.36 -14.71
N LEU A 263 15.37 1.92 -14.17
CA LEU A 263 15.26 1.50 -12.78
C LEU A 263 16.21 0.34 -12.46
N GLU A 264 16.36 -0.62 -13.37
CA GLU A 264 17.27 -1.76 -13.19
C GLU A 264 18.74 -1.35 -13.30
N LYS A 265 19.11 -0.64 -14.37
CA LYS A 265 20.52 -0.43 -14.76
C LYS A 265 21.14 0.80 -14.12
N GLU A 266 20.38 1.88 -14.00
CA GLU A 266 20.87 3.18 -13.54
C GLU A 266 20.47 3.43 -12.08
N ALA A 267 19.19 3.27 -11.73
CA ALA A 267 18.73 3.41 -10.34
C ALA A 267 19.18 2.24 -9.46
N GLY A 268 19.57 1.10 -10.05
CA GLY A 268 20.19 -0.04 -9.37
C GLY A 268 19.22 -0.94 -8.60
N TRP A 269 17.94 -0.92 -8.97
CA TRP A 269 16.95 -1.87 -8.48
C TRP A 269 17.21 -3.27 -9.05
N ASP A 270 16.81 -4.29 -8.30
CA ASP A 270 16.79 -5.65 -8.82
C ASP A 270 15.49 -5.93 -9.58
N LYS A 271 15.50 -7.00 -10.38
CA LYS A 271 14.36 -7.40 -11.21
C LYS A 271 13.04 -7.41 -10.46
N ARG A 272 12.97 -7.96 -9.24
CA ARG A 272 11.71 -8.01 -8.48
C ARG A 272 11.15 -6.62 -8.15
N ALA A 273 12.00 -5.65 -7.80
CA ALA A 273 11.56 -4.26 -7.62
C ALA A 273 11.03 -3.65 -8.93
N VAL A 274 11.68 -3.92 -10.05
CA VAL A 274 11.21 -3.44 -11.37
C VAL A 274 9.86 -4.07 -11.73
N LEU A 275 9.66 -5.36 -11.45
CA LEU A 275 8.34 -5.99 -11.64
C LEU A 275 7.28 -5.39 -10.70
N ALA A 276 7.64 -5.05 -9.46
CA ALA A 276 6.76 -4.36 -8.53
C ALA A 276 6.37 -2.94 -9.04
N TYR A 277 7.30 -2.23 -9.69
CA TYR A 277 6.97 -0.98 -10.39
C TYR A 277 5.93 -1.21 -11.49
N MET A 278 6.09 -2.24 -12.32
CA MET A 278 5.15 -2.57 -13.38
C MET A 278 3.75 -2.96 -12.85
N GLU A 279 3.72 -3.67 -11.72
CA GLU A 279 2.47 -3.99 -10.99
C GLU A 279 1.80 -2.72 -10.46
N ALA A 280 2.58 -1.76 -9.94
CA ALA A 280 2.07 -0.48 -9.48
C ALA A 280 1.46 0.32 -10.64
N VAL A 281 2.14 0.40 -11.79
CA VAL A 281 1.57 0.99 -13.03
C VAL A 281 0.24 0.31 -13.34
N ASN A 282 0.20 -1.01 -13.46
CA ASN A 282 -1.04 -1.72 -13.81
C ASN A 282 -2.18 -1.48 -12.80
N THR A 283 -1.85 -1.37 -11.52
CA THR A 283 -2.82 -1.10 -10.44
C THR A 283 -3.37 0.32 -10.51
N LYS A 284 -2.52 1.34 -10.72
CA LYS A 284 -2.97 2.72 -10.93
C LYS A 284 -3.87 2.82 -12.17
N PHE A 285 -3.57 2.06 -13.21
CA PHE A 285 -4.43 1.95 -14.38
C PHE A 285 -5.80 1.31 -14.08
N ASN A 286 -5.87 0.30 -13.20
CA ASN A 286 -7.15 -0.28 -12.76
C ASN A 286 -8.06 0.77 -12.08
N LEU A 287 -7.49 1.75 -11.37
CA LEU A 287 -8.26 2.79 -10.67
C LEU A 287 -9.01 3.72 -11.63
N PHE A 288 -8.50 3.98 -12.84
CA PHE A 288 -9.29 4.66 -13.87
C PHE A 288 -10.50 3.84 -14.30
N GLY A 289 -10.37 2.51 -14.27
CA GLY A 289 -11.44 1.57 -14.61
C GLY A 289 -12.57 1.50 -13.59
N ALA A 290 -12.23 1.62 -12.31
CA ALA A 290 -13.13 1.42 -11.17
C ALA A 290 -14.12 2.59 -10.92
N ASN A 291 -13.94 3.75 -11.57
CA ASN A 291 -14.80 4.92 -11.36
C ASN A 291 -16.11 4.92 -12.15
N GLY A 292 -16.46 3.84 -12.86
CA GLY A 292 -17.72 3.73 -13.61
C GLY A 292 -17.78 4.68 -14.82
N TYR A 293 -18.08 4.15 -16.00
CA TYR A 293 -18.24 4.89 -17.27
C TYR A 293 -16.99 5.61 -17.84
N GLU A 294 -15.99 6.01 -17.03
CA GLU A 294 -14.78 6.70 -17.51
C GLU A 294 -13.70 5.75 -18.07
N ALA A 295 -13.72 4.47 -17.72
CA ALA A 295 -12.74 3.46 -18.17
C ALA A 295 -12.56 3.37 -19.70
N GLN A 296 -13.64 3.61 -20.44
CA GLN A 296 -13.65 3.58 -21.92
C GLN A 296 -13.30 4.94 -22.55
N ASN A 297 -13.26 6.01 -21.75
CA ASN A 297 -13.05 7.39 -22.18
C ASN A 297 -11.68 7.95 -21.79
N VAL A 298 -10.86 7.19 -21.05
CA VAL A 298 -9.47 7.59 -20.75
C VAL A 298 -8.68 7.74 -22.04
N THR A 299 -8.17 8.95 -22.27
CA THR A 299 -7.35 9.29 -23.42
C THR A 299 -5.93 8.72 -23.30
N GLU A 300 -5.23 8.58 -24.43
CA GLU A 300 -3.81 8.21 -24.42
C GLU A 300 -2.95 9.19 -23.60
N GLU A 301 -3.32 10.48 -23.59
CA GLU A 301 -2.64 11.51 -22.80
C GLU A 301 -2.80 11.28 -21.29
N GLU A 302 -3.99 10.93 -20.82
CA GLU A 302 -4.23 10.61 -19.41
C GLU A 302 -3.46 9.37 -18.97
N TYR A 303 -3.34 8.36 -19.84
CA TYR A 303 -2.50 7.20 -19.58
C TYR A 303 -1.00 7.55 -19.48
N LEU A 304 -0.49 8.41 -20.37
CA LEU A 304 0.90 8.88 -20.31
C LEU A 304 1.18 9.63 -19.01
N GLN A 305 0.28 10.53 -18.62
CA GLN A 305 0.43 11.30 -17.39
C GLN A 305 0.46 10.38 -16.16
N GLU A 306 -0.32 9.30 -16.12
CA GLU A 306 -0.27 8.38 -14.98
C GLU A 306 1.01 7.54 -14.96
N ILE A 307 1.52 7.12 -16.13
CA ILE A 307 2.83 6.45 -16.21
C ILE A 307 3.93 7.38 -15.71
N GLU A 308 3.93 8.64 -16.15
CA GLU A 308 4.90 9.64 -15.71
C GLU A 308 4.83 9.87 -14.19
N ARG A 309 3.63 10.04 -13.62
CA ARG A 309 3.44 10.17 -12.17
C ARG A 309 3.89 8.93 -11.39
N THR A 310 3.58 7.74 -11.90
CA THR A 310 3.99 6.48 -11.27
C THR A 310 5.52 6.35 -11.30
N TYR A 311 6.15 6.74 -12.39
CA TYR A 311 7.60 6.79 -12.53
C TYR A 311 8.24 7.83 -11.61
N GLU A 312 7.70 9.04 -11.53
CA GLU A 312 8.14 10.05 -10.55
C GLU A 312 8.03 9.53 -9.11
N SER A 313 6.94 8.83 -8.80
CA SER A 313 6.75 8.18 -7.51
C SER A 313 7.83 7.12 -7.24
N ALA A 314 8.26 6.37 -8.26
CA ALA A 314 9.37 5.41 -8.16
C ALA A 314 10.75 6.04 -7.87
N HIS A 315 10.88 7.37 -7.98
CA HIS A 315 12.07 8.15 -7.63
C HIS A 315 11.89 9.04 -6.39
N GLN A 316 10.78 8.87 -5.67
CA GLN A 316 10.48 9.59 -4.43
C GLN A 316 10.57 8.65 -3.24
N ILE A 317 11.65 8.76 -2.47
CA ILE A 317 11.94 7.91 -1.32
C ILE A 317 10.78 8.00 -0.31
N GLY A 318 10.09 6.88 -0.13
CA GLY A 318 8.95 6.74 0.80
C GLY A 318 7.58 7.10 0.23
N SER A 319 7.46 7.28 -1.09
CA SER A 319 6.18 7.25 -1.81
C SER A 319 5.59 5.84 -1.79
N ASP A 320 4.33 5.67 -2.23
CA ASP A 320 3.69 4.35 -2.31
C ASP A 320 4.45 3.41 -3.28
N VAL A 321 4.77 3.87 -4.49
CA VAL A 321 5.49 3.08 -5.50
C VAL A 321 6.91 2.74 -5.04
N TYR A 322 7.67 3.72 -4.55
CA TYR A 322 9.03 3.47 -4.07
C TYR A 322 9.04 2.49 -2.89
N THR A 323 8.08 2.63 -1.98
CA THR A 323 7.95 1.73 -0.82
C THR A 323 7.64 0.32 -1.28
N TYR A 324 6.72 0.15 -2.24
CA TYR A 324 6.38 -1.18 -2.77
C TYR A 324 7.58 -1.85 -3.46
N MET A 325 8.35 -1.10 -4.26
CA MET A 325 9.60 -1.59 -4.85
C MET A 325 10.62 -1.95 -3.75
N PHE A 326 10.75 -1.10 -2.73
CA PHE A 326 11.62 -1.35 -1.59
C PHE A 326 11.18 -2.57 -0.79
N GLU A 327 9.90 -2.89 -0.64
CA GLU A 327 9.45 -4.10 0.05
C GLU A 327 9.75 -5.34 -0.80
N ALA A 328 9.41 -5.28 -2.09
CA ALA A 328 9.50 -6.41 -3.02
C ALA A 328 10.94 -6.83 -3.34
N SER A 329 11.88 -5.88 -3.39
CA SER A 329 13.27 -6.13 -3.76
C SER A 329 13.95 -7.22 -2.92
N LYS A 330 14.73 -8.08 -3.56
CA LYS A 330 15.51 -9.17 -2.95
C LYS A 330 16.98 -8.79 -2.68
N ILE A 331 17.37 -7.53 -2.93
CA ILE A 331 18.71 -7.01 -2.62
C ILE A 331 19.02 -7.23 -1.13
N SER A 332 20.28 -7.61 -0.83
CA SER A 332 20.69 -7.87 0.54
C SER A 332 20.48 -6.63 1.43
N PRO A 333 20.07 -6.79 2.71
CA PRO A 333 19.65 -5.64 3.52
C PRO A 333 20.68 -4.50 3.63
N LYS A 334 21.98 -4.83 3.67
CA LYS A 334 23.03 -3.80 3.73
C LYS A 334 23.15 -3.02 2.42
N GLU A 335 23.12 -3.72 1.29
CA GLU A 335 23.21 -3.11 -0.03
C GLU A 335 21.96 -2.30 -0.34
N LYS A 336 20.80 -2.79 0.09
CA LYS A 336 19.50 -2.12 -0.06
C LYS A 336 19.42 -0.83 0.76
N ALA A 337 19.89 -0.83 2.01
CA ALA A 337 19.97 0.39 2.81
C ALA A 337 20.92 1.45 2.22
N LEU A 338 22.00 1.01 1.55
CA LEU A 338 22.93 1.89 0.84
C LEU A 338 22.40 2.33 -0.53
N LEU A 339 21.57 1.53 -1.19
CA LEU A 339 20.94 1.85 -2.47
C LEU A 339 20.14 3.14 -2.36
N VAL A 340 19.28 3.26 -1.35
CA VAL A 340 18.52 4.49 -1.04
C VAL A 340 19.44 5.71 -0.99
N ILE A 341 20.57 5.61 -0.28
CA ILE A 341 21.52 6.72 -0.15
C ILE A 341 22.20 7.03 -1.48
N ARG A 342 22.54 6.02 -2.29
CA ARG A 342 23.16 6.20 -3.61
C ARG A 342 22.21 6.86 -4.60
N GLN A 343 20.94 6.45 -4.61
CA GLN A 343 19.90 7.02 -5.47
C GLN A 343 19.68 8.51 -5.18
N MET A 344 19.81 8.93 -3.93
CA MET A 344 19.84 10.36 -3.55
C MET A 344 21.18 11.08 -3.87
N GLY A 345 22.05 10.49 -4.69
CA GLY A 345 23.37 11.03 -5.03
C GLY A 345 24.35 11.06 -3.85
N GLY A 346 24.19 10.17 -2.87
CA GLY A 346 24.89 10.20 -1.59
C GLY A 346 26.38 9.82 -1.66
N TYR A 347 27.25 10.64 -1.08
CA TYR A 347 28.68 10.34 -0.91
C TYR A 347 29.28 10.98 0.35
N MET A 348 30.36 10.39 0.87
CA MET A 348 31.14 10.97 1.97
C MET A 348 32.17 11.97 1.44
N ASP A 349 32.17 13.20 1.94
CA ASP A 349 33.21 14.17 1.60
C ASP A 349 34.49 13.99 2.44
N LYS A 350 35.52 14.78 2.10
CA LYS A 350 36.85 14.71 2.75
C LYS A 350 36.85 15.03 4.25
N ASN A 351 35.78 15.63 4.79
CA ASN A 351 35.63 15.96 6.20
C ASN A 351 34.70 14.96 6.92
N GLY A 352 34.39 13.84 6.25
CA GLY A 352 33.50 12.80 6.75
C GLY A 352 32.06 13.26 6.88
N MET A 353 31.58 14.22 6.08
CA MET A 353 30.16 14.59 6.00
C MET A 353 29.49 13.87 4.84
N LEU A 354 28.36 13.20 5.10
CA LEU A 354 27.48 12.72 4.05
C LEU A 354 26.87 13.91 3.31
N GLN A 355 27.08 13.96 2.00
CA GLN A 355 26.45 14.89 1.09
C GLN A 355 25.42 14.12 0.27
N LEU A 356 24.24 14.71 0.04
CA LEU A 356 23.28 14.24 -0.95
C LEU A 356 23.39 15.11 -2.20
N GLY A 357 23.21 14.50 -3.38
CA GLY A 357 23.50 15.09 -4.68
C GLY A 357 22.24 15.39 -5.49
N GLU A 358 22.41 15.45 -6.81
CA GLU A 358 21.30 15.38 -7.77
C GLU A 358 20.92 13.89 -7.88
N GLY A 359 19.66 13.58 -7.63
CA GLY A 359 19.13 12.22 -7.55
C GLY A 359 17.75 12.23 -6.88
N ASP A 360 17.32 11.06 -6.42
CA ASP A 360 16.04 10.86 -5.76
C ASP A 360 15.89 11.77 -4.52
N THR A 361 14.65 12.13 -4.22
CA THR A 361 14.32 12.98 -3.07
C THR A 361 13.30 12.28 -2.18
N PHE A 362 13.21 12.68 -0.91
CA PHE A 362 12.11 12.18 -0.08
C PHE A 362 10.77 12.61 -0.66
N ALA A 363 9.80 11.69 -0.68
CA ALA A 363 8.43 12.01 -1.05
C ALA A 363 7.92 13.14 -0.12
N PRO A 364 7.41 14.27 -0.66
CA PRO A 364 7.01 15.42 0.16
C PRO A 364 5.98 15.07 1.24
N GLU A 365 5.14 14.08 0.99
CA GLU A 365 4.07 13.59 1.85
C GLU A 365 4.50 12.49 2.82
N MET A 366 5.75 12.00 2.74
CA MET A 366 6.26 10.96 3.64
C MET A 366 6.25 11.47 5.09
N ALA A 367 5.25 11.04 5.86
CA ALA A 367 5.10 11.47 7.24
C ALA A 367 6.19 10.86 8.15
N PRO A 368 6.52 11.48 9.31
CA PRO A 368 7.50 10.95 10.26
C PRO A 368 7.20 9.56 10.85
N HIS A 369 6.00 9.01 10.60
CA HIS A 369 5.58 7.68 11.02
C HIS A 369 5.25 6.77 9.82
N SER A 370 5.75 7.09 8.63
CA SER A 370 5.46 6.34 7.41
C SER A 370 5.95 4.90 7.49
N VAL A 371 5.27 4.02 6.76
CA VAL A 371 5.62 2.60 6.60
C VAL A 371 7.06 2.45 6.08
N PHE A 372 7.44 3.24 5.07
CA PHE A 372 8.81 3.25 4.54
C PHE A 372 9.90 3.44 5.61
N LEU A 373 9.69 4.34 6.57
CA LEU A 373 10.68 4.56 7.64
C LEU A 373 10.79 3.35 8.57
N GLU A 374 9.69 2.60 8.76
CA GLU A 374 9.70 1.34 9.48
C GLU A 374 10.47 0.26 8.72
N ASP A 375 10.23 0.13 7.42
CA ASP A 375 10.91 -0.84 6.54
C ASP A 375 12.39 -0.53 6.39
N TYR A 376 12.75 0.74 6.20
CA TYR A 376 14.15 1.15 6.13
C TYR A 376 14.87 0.86 7.45
N ALA A 377 14.24 1.18 8.59
CA ALA A 377 14.78 0.84 9.90
C ALA A 377 14.94 -0.67 10.07
N GLU A 378 13.96 -1.47 9.65
CA GLU A 378 14.04 -2.93 9.66
C GLU A 378 15.15 -3.47 8.77
N CYS A 379 15.30 -2.92 7.58
CA CYS A 379 16.36 -3.26 6.63
C CYS A 379 17.74 -3.05 7.28
N VAL A 380 17.94 -1.92 7.98
CA VAL A 380 19.18 -1.67 8.73
C VAL A 380 19.33 -2.63 9.93
N ARG A 381 18.25 -2.96 10.65
CA ARG A 381 18.29 -3.98 11.73
C ARG A 381 18.75 -5.34 11.20
N LYS A 382 18.19 -5.78 10.06
CA LYS A 382 18.56 -7.03 9.38
C LYS A 382 20.02 -7.00 8.93
N ALA A 383 20.48 -5.90 8.31
CA ALA A 383 21.86 -5.71 7.85
C ALA A 383 22.89 -5.84 8.98
N TYR A 384 22.52 -5.46 10.20
CA TYR A 384 23.42 -5.37 11.35
C TYR A 384 23.07 -6.34 12.49
N ARG A 385 22.29 -7.40 12.24
CA ARG A 385 21.69 -8.31 13.25
C ARG A 385 22.63 -8.82 14.37
N LYS A 386 23.94 -8.86 14.17
CA LYS A 386 24.93 -9.29 15.18
C LYS A 386 26.15 -8.36 15.29
N LYS A 387 26.10 -7.18 14.68
CA LYS A 387 27.26 -6.26 14.56
C LYS A 387 26.85 -4.83 14.87
N HIS A 388 27.76 -4.07 15.46
CA HIS A 388 27.57 -2.62 15.60
C HIS A 388 27.48 -1.97 14.22
N LEU A 389 26.66 -0.91 14.14
CA LEU A 389 26.67 -0.05 12.96
C LEU A 389 28.09 0.52 12.78
N ASP A 390 28.65 0.30 11.59
CA ASP A 390 30.04 0.65 11.24
C ASP A 390 30.14 1.50 9.98
N ASN A 391 29.03 1.76 9.30
CA ASN A 391 28.97 2.51 8.06
C ASN A 391 28.57 3.96 8.33
N GLU A 392 29.45 4.91 7.96
CA GLU A 392 29.24 6.34 8.19
C GLU A 392 28.07 6.92 7.39
N MET A 393 27.83 6.43 6.17
CA MET A 393 26.71 6.91 5.34
C MET A 393 25.37 6.52 5.95
N ILE A 394 25.16 5.24 6.28
CA ILE A 394 23.94 4.76 6.95
C ILE A 394 23.75 5.48 8.28
N HIS A 395 24.83 5.74 9.02
CA HIS A 395 24.77 6.47 10.27
C HIS A 395 24.30 7.92 10.09
N GLN A 396 24.92 8.66 9.16
CA GLN A 396 24.61 10.07 8.94
C GLN A 396 23.31 10.28 8.16
N PHE A 397 22.83 9.28 7.43
CA PHE A 397 21.54 9.33 6.74
C PHE A 397 20.37 9.55 7.69
N ARG A 398 20.47 9.06 8.93
CA ARG A 398 19.50 9.37 10.00
C ARG A 398 19.24 10.87 10.15
N MET A 399 20.29 11.66 10.05
CA MET A 399 20.22 13.11 10.20
C MET A 399 19.41 13.74 9.05
N TYR A 400 19.51 13.20 7.84
CA TYR A 400 18.70 13.63 6.70
C TYR A 400 17.24 13.19 6.82
N ILE A 401 16.98 12.00 7.37
CA ILE A 401 15.60 11.58 7.73
C ILE A 401 15.01 12.57 8.74
N ASP A 402 15.77 12.97 9.76
CA ASP A 402 15.31 13.97 10.73
C ASP A 402 15.06 15.34 10.10
N LYS A 403 15.92 15.76 9.16
CA LYS A 403 15.72 16.98 8.38
C LYS A 403 14.35 16.96 7.71
N HIS A 404 14.07 15.88 6.99
CA HIS A 404 12.80 15.67 6.31
C HIS A 404 11.63 15.69 7.30
N ASN A 405 11.73 14.96 8.41
CA ASN A 405 10.68 14.91 9.43
C ASN A 405 10.37 16.29 10.03
N ILE A 406 11.40 17.09 10.30
CA ILE A 406 11.27 18.46 10.81
C ILE A 406 10.64 19.38 9.77
N GLU A 407 11.11 19.32 8.52
CA GLU A 407 10.58 20.10 7.41
C GLU A 407 9.11 19.74 7.14
N TYR A 408 8.76 18.46 7.19
CA TYR A 408 7.39 17.98 7.09
C TYR A 408 6.48 18.58 8.17
N VAL A 409 6.87 18.48 9.45
CA VAL A 409 6.06 19.04 10.55
C VAL A 409 5.95 20.57 10.43
N ARG A 410 7.01 21.25 10.02
CA ARG A 410 7.02 22.71 9.82
C ARG A 410 6.17 23.16 8.63
N GLY A 411 6.16 22.39 7.55
CA GLY A 411 5.51 22.73 6.28
C GLY A 411 4.02 22.42 6.25
N TYR A 412 3.60 21.29 6.82
CA TYR A 412 2.21 20.81 6.70
C TYR A 412 1.31 21.16 7.88
N TYR A 413 1.86 21.62 9.01
CA TYR A 413 1.07 21.85 10.23
C TYR A 413 1.24 23.25 10.78
N GLU A 414 0.10 23.83 11.16
CA GLU A 414 0.06 25.14 11.80
C GLU A 414 0.34 25.06 13.30
N GLY A 415 0.98 26.11 13.82
CA GLY A 415 1.33 26.26 15.22
C GLY A 415 2.20 27.48 15.47
N LYS A 416 2.11 28.07 16.67
CA LYS A 416 2.94 29.23 17.05
C LYS A 416 4.39 28.83 17.31
N THR A 417 4.61 27.62 17.78
CA THR A 417 5.93 27.01 17.98
C THR A 417 6.02 25.68 17.23
N ASP A 418 7.22 25.15 17.04
CA ASP A 418 7.42 23.82 16.45
C ASP A 418 6.73 22.72 17.28
N TYR A 419 6.68 22.86 18.61
CA TYR A 419 5.94 21.95 19.49
C TYR A 419 4.42 22.03 19.25
N ASP A 420 3.87 23.22 18.99
CA ASP A 420 2.46 23.36 18.61
C ASP A 420 2.18 22.66 17.28
N ARG A 421 3.08 22.82 16.30
CA ARG A 421 2.98 22.11 15.01
C ARG A 421 3.05 20.60 15.19
N LEU A 422 3.96 20.11 16.04
CA LEU A 422 4.09 18.68 16.34
C LEU A 422 2.82 18.12 17.02
N LYS A 423 2.17 18.88 17.89
CA LYS A 423 0.86 18.50 18.46
C LYS A 423 -0.24 18.50 17.40
N SER A 424 -0.27 19.49 16.50
CA SER A 424 -1.20 19.54 15.37
C SER A 424 -1.04 18.32 14.46
N TYR A 425 0.21 17.95 14.14
CA TYR A 425 0.56 16.73 13.44
C TYR A 425 0.01 15.48 14.14
N ALA A 426 0.29 15.32 15.44
CA ALA A 426 -0.18 14.17 16.19
C ALA A 426 -1.71 14.09 16.24
N LYS A 427 -2.38 15.25 16.35
CA LYS A 427 -3.84 15.34 16.33
C LYS A 427 -4.43 14.95 14.97
N ASN A 428 -3.81 15.38 13.86
CA ASN A 428 -4.27 15.07 12.50
C ASN A 428 -4.36 13.55 12.26
N PHE A 429 -3.37 12.81 12.73
CA PHE A 429 -3.32 11.35 12.60
C PHE A 429 -3.93 10.59 13.79
N ASN A 430 -4.63 11.28 14.71
CA ASN A 430 -5.20 10.69 15.92
C ASN A 430 -4.21 9.83 16.73
N MET A 431 -2.95 10.25 16.79
CA MET A 431 -1.87 9.51 17.45
C MET A 431 -1.42 10.15 18.77
N LYS A 432 -0.81 9.34 19.63
CA LYS A 432 -0.18 9.82 20.87
C LYS A 432 1.33 9.83 20.74
N LEU A 433 1.92 11.02 20.85
CA LEU A 433 3.37 11.18 20.94
C LEU A 433 3.91 10.53 22.23
N TYR A 434 5.14 10.02 22.16
CA TYR A 434 5.79 9.35 23.27
C TYR A 434 6.81 10.27 23.97
N TYR A 435 6.67 10.40 25.30
CA TYR A 435 7.45 11.30 26.18
C TYR A 435 8.27 10.53 27.24
N GLY A 436 8.49 9.23 27.05
CA GLY A 436 9.01 8.34 28.10
C GLY A 436 10.53 8.14 28.09
N GLU A 437 11.25 8.61 27.07
CA GLU A 437 12.67 8.35 26.93
C GLU A 437 13.56 9.44 27.56
N PRO A 438 14.64 9.07 28.28
CA PRO A 438 15.47 10.06 28.96
C PRO A 438 16.16 11.04 27.99
N SER A 439 15.89 12.34 28.12
CA SER A 439 16.48 13.37 27.26
C SER A 439 17.87 13.83 27.71
N ARG A 440 18.49 13.14 28.68
CA ARG A 440 19.84 13.44 29.23
C ARG A 440 20.89 13.61 28.14
N HIS A 441 20.85 12.79 27.10
CA HIS A 441 21.83 12.86 26.02
C HIS A 441 21.69 14.11 25.15
N HIS A 442 20.54 14.77 25.16
CA HIS A 442 20.29 16.04 24.47
C HIS A 442 20.45 17.25 25.40
N ASN A 443 20.97 17.07 26.62
CA ASN A 443 21.16 18.18 27.57
C ASN A 443 22.65 18.43 27.87
N LYS A 444 23.49 18.40 26.85
CA LYS A 444 24.95 18.49 26.99
C LYS A 444 25.39 19.85 27.55
N THR A 445 26.44 19.84 28.35
CA THR A 445 27.13 21.03 28.88
C THR A 445 28.62 20.99 28.54
N GLU A 446 29.29 22.12 28.54
CA GLU A 446 30.75 22.13 28.45
C GLU A 446 31.39 21.34 29.59
N LYS A 447 32.55 20.75 29.33
CA LYS A 447 33.24 19.86 30.28
C LYS A 447 33.58 20.53 31.61
N GLU A 448 33.83 21.82 31.62
CA GLU A 448 34.17 22.60 32.82
C GLU A 448 32.93 23.03 33.60
N GLN A 449 31.75 23.01 32.98
CA GLN A 449 30.51 23.44 33.61
C GLN A 449 29.80 22.30 34.34
N LYS A 450 29.07 22.67 35.40
CA LYS A 450 28.10 21.80 36.08
C LYS A 450 26.76 21.89 35.36
N PHE A 451 26.08 20.74 35.24
CA PHE A 451 24.71 20.70 34.75
C PHE A 451 23.78 21.44 35.73
N LYS A 452 22.92 22.32 35.19
CA LYS A 452 22.01 23.16 35.98
C LYS A 452 20.58 22.62 35.95
N GLU A 453 20.01 22.49 34.77
CA GLU A 453 18.62 22.06 34.57
C GLU A 453 18.41 21.43 33.19
N GLN A 454 17.36 20.62 33.06
CA GLN A 454 16.86 20.15 31.78
C GLN A 454 16.32 21.33 30.99
N ARG A 455 16.83 21.51 29.77
CA ARG A 455 16.43 22.56 28.84
C ARG A 455 15.78 21.98 27.59
N TYR A 456 16.20 20.79 27.17
CA TYR A 456 15.65 20.12 26.00
C TYR A 456 14.94 18.84 26.43
N ASP A 457 13.85 18.50 25.76
CA ASP A 457 13.15 17.23 25.95
C ASP A 457 13.08 16.43 24.64
N LYS A 458 12.97 15.11 24.75
CA LYS A 458 12.92 14.17 23.64
C LYS A 458 11.48 13.65 23.48
N ILE A 459 10.93 13.83 22.29
CA ILE A 459 9.59 13.37 21.93
C ILE A 459 9.72 12.45 20.71
N LEU A 460 8.99 11.33 20.72
CA LEU A 460 9.03 10.33 19.66
C LEU A 460 7.64 10.13 19.03
N THR A 461 7.63 9.67 17.78
CA THR A 461 6.44 9.09 17.15
C THR A 461 6.02 7.78 17.87
N PRO A 462 4.77 7.29 17.67
CA PRO A 462 4.30 6.06 18.32
C PRO A 462 5.17 4.83 18.06
N ASN A 463 5.71 4.68 16.85
CA ASN A 463 6.64 3.61 16.48
C ASN A 463 8.06 3.80 17.07
N LYS A 464 8.30 4.92 17.77
CA LYS A 464 9.55 5.28 18.45
C LYS A 464 10.78 5.35 17.54
N LEU A 465 10.59 5.55 16.24
CA LEU A 465 11.68 5.70 15.27
C LEU A 465 12.09 7.16 15.12
N SER A 466 11.13 8.03 14.76
CA SER A 466 11.37 9.45 14.53
C SER A 466 11.40 10.24 15.82
N GLU A 467 12.47 11.02 16.00
CA GLU A 467 12.79 11.76 17.21
C GLU A 467 12.73 13.26 16.98
N PHE A 468 12.13 13.98 17.93
CA PHE A 468 12.09 15.44 17.96
C PHE A 468 12.65 15.94 19.28
N ILE A 469 13.65 16.81 19.21
CA ILE A 469 14.19 17.48 20.40
C ILE A 469 13.59 18.88 20.51
N ILE A 470 12.92 19.16 21.63
CA ILE A 470 12.21 20.42 21.86
C ILE A 470 12.94 21.25 22.91
N ASP A 471 13.14 22.53 22.64
CA ASP A 471 13.45 23.52 23.67
C ASP A 471 12.21 23.79 24.52
N VAL A 472 12.22 23.33 25.76
CA VAL A 472 11.03 23.38 26.63
C VAL A 472 10.59 24.80 27.01
N LYS A 473 11.44 25.83 26.82
CA LYS A 473 11.06 27.22 27.10
C LYS A 473 10.53 27.94 25.87
N THR A 474 11.00 27.60 24.66
CA THR A 474 10.56 28.26 23.42
C THR A 474 9.59 27.45 22.59
N GLY A 475 9.51 26.13 22.81
CA GLY A 475 8.78 25.19 21.98
C GLY A 475 9.40 24.98 20.59
N SER A 476 10.63 25.44 20.35
CA SER A 476 11.32 25.28 19.05
C SER A 476 12.01 23.92 18.96
N PHE A 477 12.13 23.37 17.75
CA PHE A 477 13.02 22.23 17.52
C PHE A 477 14.48 22.61 17.78
N VAL A 478 15.25 21.68 18.35
CA VAL A 478 16.68 21.78 18.58
C VAL A 478 17.39 20.91 17.56
N THR A 479 17.54 21.44 16.36
CA THR A 479 18.11 20.71 15.22
C THR A 479 19.41 21.32 14.71
N GLU A 480 20.28 20.49 14.16
CA GLU A 480 21.49 20.96 13.49
C GLU A 480 21.20 21.64 12.15
N TRP A 481 20.05 21.33 11.52
CA TRP A 481 19.66 21.88 10.23
C TRP A 481 19.31 23.37 10.26
N ASP A 482 18.97 23.91 11.44
CA ASP A 482 18.86 25.35 11.67
C ASP A 482 20.24 26.07 11.67
N VAL A 483 21.33 25.30 11.68
CA VAL A 483 22.70 25.80 11.91
C VAL A 483 23.62 25.51 10.74
N LEU A 484 23.53 24.32 10.17
CA LEU A 484 24.36 23.90 9.04
C LEU A 484 24.05 24.77 7.81
N THR A 485 25.09 25.39 7.27
CA THR A 485 24.97 26.28 6.11
C THR A 485 25.31 25.54 4.83
N LYS A 486 24.69 25.95 3.72
CA LYS A 486 25.03 25.45 2.39
C LYS A 486 26.13 26.28 1.72
N THR A 487 26.95 25.65 0.91
CA THR A 487 27.88 26.31 -0.02
C THR A 487 27.11 26.88 -1.22
N LYS A 488 27.81 27.64 -2.08
CA LYS A 488 27.23 28.13 -3.36
C LYS A 488 26.79 26.99 -4.28
N SER A 489 27.39 25.81 -4.16
CA SER A 489 27.03 24.60 -4.91
C SER A 489 26.01 23.74 -4.17
N ASN A 490 25.21 24.33 -3.27
CA ASN A 490 24.13 23.67 -2.51
C ASN A 490 24.57 22.50 -1.59
N ARG A 491 25.88 22.30 -1.39
CA ARG A 491 26.44 21.28 -0.48
C ARG A 491 26.44 21.75 0.96
N ILE A 492 26.32 20.83 1.92
CA ILE A 492 26.46 21.20 3.33
C ILE A 492 27.93 21.55 3.63
N GLN A 493 28.16 22.71 4.23
CA GLN A 493 29.48 23.12 4.68
C GLN A 493 29.95 22.17 5.79
N SER A 494 31.05 21.45 5.53
CA SER A 494 31.55 20.39 6.41
C SER A 494 32.88 20.72 7.09
N THR A 495 33.50 21.85 6.75
CA THR A 495 34.76 22.27 7.37
C THR A 495 34.53 22.88 8.75
N THR A 496 35.31 22.45 9.75
CA THR A 496 35.21 22.98 11.12
C THR A 496 35.49 24.49 11.16
N ALA A 497 36.42 24.96 10.33
CA ALA A 497 36.79 26.39 10.22
C ALA A 497 35.59 27.29 9.90
N SER A 498 34.64 26.80 9.11
CA SER A 498 33.43 27.57 8.75
C SER A 498 32.51 27.83 9.94
N TYR A 499 32.71 27.12 11.04
CA TYR A 499 31.88 27.21 12.24
C TYR A 499 32.67 27.68 13.48
N GLU A 500 33.92 28.15 13.30
CA GLU A 500 34.77 28.60 14.42
C GLU A 500 34.14 29.76 15.19
N ASN A 501 33.68 30.80 14.47
CA ASN A 501 33.08 32.00 15.03
C ASN A 501 31.59 31.84 15.36
N MET A 502 31.04 30.62 15.23
CA MET A 502 29.64 30.37 15.56
C MET A 502 29.38 30.52 17.05
N GLU A 503 28.28 31.20 17.36
CA GLU A 503 27.75 31.37 18.70
C GLU A 503 27.59 30.05 19.46
N LYS A 504 27.84 30.10 20.77
CA LYS A 504 27.79 28.92 21.63
C LYS A 504 26.41 28.26 21.64
N SER A 505 25.33 29.05 21.54
CA SER A 505 23.96 28.56 21.46
C SER A 505 23.71 27.72 20.20
N GLN A 506 24.28 28.12 19.06
CA GLN A 506 24.17 27.41 17.79
C GLN A 506 24.98 26.10 17.81
N LYS A 507 26.23 26.13 18.31
CA LYS A 507 27.03 24.91 18.56
C LYS A 507 26.30 23.92 19.48
N LYS A 508 25.53 24.45 20.44
CA LYS A 508 24.72 23.65 21.35
C LYS A 508 23.53 22.98 20.65
N LYS A 509 22.94 23.57 19.60
CA LYS A 509 21.92 22.90 18.78
C LYS A 509 22.52 21.69 18.07
N VAL A 510 23.65 21.87 17.37
CA VAL A 510 24.32 20.79 16.62
C VAL A 510 24.66 19.58 17.50
N ILE A 511 25.25 19.82 18.67
CA ILE A 511 25.66 18.71 19.53
C ILE A 511 24.48 18.03 20.25
N ASN A 512 23.33 18.68 20.39
CA ASN A 512 22.14 18.13 21.06
C ASN A 512 21.02 17.73 20.09
N SER A 513 21.28 17.76 18.78
CA SER A 513 20.30 17.44 17.75
C SER A 513 19.68 16.06 17.95
N GLU A 514 18.52 15.91 17.34
CA GLU A 514 17.85 14.64 17.09
C GLU A 514 18.71 13.67 16.27
N SER A 515 18.37 12.39 16.38
CA SER A 515 18.76 11.36 15.42
C SER A 515 17.65 10.32 15.25
N PHE A 516 17.24 10.01 14.02
CA PHE A 516 16.32 8.92 13.71
C PHE A 516 16.84 7.58 14.28
N ASN A 517 15.93 6.78 14.86
CA ASN A 517 16.28 5.49 15.46
C ASN A 517 16.03 4.35 14.48
N TYR A 518 17.05 3.51 14.21
CA TYR A 518 16.84 2.26 13.44
C TYR A 518 16.23 1.13 14.26
N ALA A 519 16.13 1.28 15.57
CA ALA A 519 15.46 0.32 16.43
C ALA A 519 14.71 1.07 17.55
N PRO A 520 13.41 0.79 17.77
CA PRO A 520 12.67 1.31 18.90
C PRO A 520 13.37 0.98 20.22
N ALA A 521 13.20 1.79 21.26
CA ALA A 521 13.82 1.51 22.55
C ALA A 521 13.38 0.19 23.21
N ASP A 522 12.25 -0.38 22.79
CA ASP A 522 11.81 -1.69 23.26
C ASP A 522 12.75 -2.83 22.78
N TYR A 523 13.52 -2.60 21.71
CA TYR A 523 14.58 -3.47 21.21
C TYR A 523 15.92 -3.08 21.84
N ASN A 524 16.06 -3.25 23.16
CA ASN A 524 17.18 -2.69 23.93
C ASN A 524 18.59 -3.01 23.35
N GLU A 525 18.82 -4.25 22.91
CA GLU A 525 20.13 -4.66 22.38
C GLU A 525 20.39 -4.06 21.00
N GLU A 526 19.43 -4.15 20.08
CA GLU A 526 19.53 -3.58 18.74
C GLU A 526 19.61 -2.06 18.79
N HIS A 527 18.80 -1.40 19.63
CA HIS A 527 18.85 0.03 19.85
C HIS A 527 20.26 0.45 20.25
N HIS A 528 20.82 -0.12 21.31
CA HIS A 528 22.19 0.19 21.72
C HIS A 528 23.27 -0.11 20.68
N ARG A 529 23.04 -1.10 19.82
CA ARG A 529 24.00 -1.54 18.81
C ARG A 529 24.02 -0.64 17.58
N LEU A 530 22.86 -0.11 17.20
CA LEU A 530 22.66 0.70 16.01
C LEU A 530 22.66 2.20 16.31
N ASP A 531 22.58 2.59 17.58
CA ASP A 531 22.46 3.98 18.00
C ASP A 531 23.78 4.78 17.96
N VAL A 532 23.64 6.10 18.00
CA VAL A 532 24.72 7.08 18.00
C VAL A 532 25.49 7.03 19.32
N LEU A 533 26.82 6.91 19.23
CA LEU A 533 27.66 7.02 20.42
C LEU A 533 27.51 8.43 21.03
N PRO A 534 27.12 8.58 22.31
CA PRO A 534 27.00 9.89 22.92
C PRO A 534 28.38 10.54 23.11
N ALA A 535 28.42 11.86 23.34
CA ALA A 535 29.66 12.61 23.59
C ALA A 535 30.49 12.06 24.78
N THR A 536 29.84 11.33 25.68
CA THR A 536 30.48 10.65 26.81
C THR A 536 29.96 9.21 26.85
N PRO A 537 30.52 8.31 26.02
CA PRO A 537 30.13 6.91 26.00
C PRO A 537 30.54 6.21 27.30
N ALA A 538 29.91 5.08 27.60
CA ALA A 538 30.25 4.26 28.77
C ALA A 538 31.72 3.81 28.73
N ALA A 539 32.33 3.64 29.91
CA ALA A 539 33.71 3.18 30.05
C ALA A 539 33.90 1.82 29.36
N GLY A 540 34.99 1.65 28.61
CA GLY A 540 35.31 0.41 27.88
C GLY A 540 34.85 0.36 26.42
N ARG A 541 34.00 1.28 25.94
CA ARG A 541 33.65 1.35 24.50
C ARG A 541 34.75 2.05 23.70
N LYS A 542 35.23 1.43 22.60
CA LYS A 542 36.09 2.11 21.60
C LYS A 542 35.33 3.33 21.06
N LYS A 543 35.99 4.49 21.03
CA LYS A 543 35.41 5.75 20.54
C LYS A 543 35.55 5.84 19.02
N THR A 544 34.70 5.13 18.28
CA THR A 544 34.58 5.31 16.84
C THR A 544 33.31 6.10 16.56
N TYR A 545 33.44 7.42 16.39
CA TYR A 545 32.31 8.28 16.03
C TYR A 545 32.13 8.29 14.52
N LEU A 546 30.96 7.87 14.06
CA LEU A 546 30.59 7.83 12.63
C LEU A 546 30.07 9.17 12.09
N GLU A 547 30.12 10.23 12.90
CA GLU A 547 29.68 11.58 12.54
C GLU A 547 30.82 12.38 11.88
N ASN A 548 30.47 13.46 11.19
CA ASN A 548 31.43 14.37 10.57
C ASN A 548 32.41 15.03 11.55
N ASP A 549 33.51 15.56 11.00
CA ASP A 549 34.59 16.19 11.78
C ASP A 549 34.12 17.34 12.66
N PHE A 550 33.17 18.16 12.19
CA PHE A 550 32.66 19.27 12.98
C PHE A 550 31.95 18.77 14.24
N LYS A 551 31.03 17.81 14.13
CA LYS A 551 30.32 17.23 15.28
C LYS A 551 31.29 16.48 16.22
N ARG A 552 32.26 15.75 15.67
CA ARG A 552 33.36 15.11 16.45
C ARG A 552 34.16 16.14 17.24
N SER A 553 34.46 17.31 16.67
CA SER A 553 35.17 18.39 17.37
C SER A 553 34.38 18.91 18.57
N LEU A 554 33.05 19.06 18.43
CA LEU A 554 32.18 19.51 19.53
C LEU A 554 32.13 18.50 20.68
N LYS A 555 32.19 17.18 20.39
CA LYS A 555 32.24 16.13 21.43
C LYS A 555 33.53 16.17 22.28
N LYS A 556 34.57 16.88 21.83
CA LYS A 556 35.78 17.12 22.63
C LYS A 556 35.55 18.20 23.70
N ILE A 557 34.59 19.10 23.48
CA ILE A 557 34.33 20.28 24.33
C ILE A 557 33.13 20.04 25.26
N TRP A 558 32.12 19.31 24.76
CA TRP A 558 30.86 19.06 25.46
C TRP A 558 30.79 17.66 26.06
N LYS A 559 29.99 17.49 27.13
CA LYS A 559 29.71 16.22 27.80
C LYS A 559 28.23 16.07 28.09
N SER A 560 27.74 14.84 28.13
CA SER A 560 26.39 14.57 28.66
C SER A 560 26.40 14.67 30.19
N PRO A 561 25.33 15.17 30.83
CA PRO A 561 25.19 15.15 32.28
C PRO A 561 25.33 13.74 32.84
N LYS A 562 25.91 13.56 34.04
CA LYS A 562 25.94 12.24 34.69
C LYS A 562 24.52 11.84 35.12
N ARG A 563 24.22 10.54 35.17
CA ARG A 563 22.92 10.04 35.66
C ARG A 563 22.58 10.57 37.05
N THR A 564 23.57 10.68 37.94
CA THR A 564 23.41 11.22 39.31
C THR A 564 23.12 12.73 39.36
N GLN A 565 23.34 13.46 38.26
CA GLN A 565 23.16 14.91 38.17
C GLN A 565 21.92 15.29 37.38
N TYR A 566 21.25 14.32 36.74
CA TYR A 566 20.18 14.57 35.80
C TYR A 566 18.87 13.96 36.31
N LYS A 567 17.79 14.76 36.28
CA LYS A 567 16.44 14.32 36.61
C LYS A 567 15.51 14.74 35.47
N GLU A 568 14.83 13.77 34.87
CA GLU A 568 13.80 14.01 33.86
C GLU A 568 12.60 14.72 34.52
N LYS A 569 12.34 15.96 34.09
CA LYS A 569 11.27 16.81 34.59
C LYS A 569 10.02 16.78 33.71
N TYR A 570 10.19 16.62 32.40
CA TYR A 570 9.12 16.62 31.41
C TYR A 570 8.86 15.16 30.99
N LYS A 571 7.70 14.60 31.34
CA LYS A 571 7.36 13.19 31.09
C LYS A 571 6.00 13.02 30.41
N SER A 572 5.29 14.13 30.21
CA SER A 572 3.97 14.15 29.62
C SER A 572 3.70 15.52 29.00
N PRO A 573 2.72 15.63 28.08
CA PRO A 573 2.30 16.93 27.54
C PRO A 573 1.94 17.97 28.60
N LYS A 574 1.47 17.54 29.78
CA LYS A 574 1.05 18.42 30.89
C LYS A 574 2.22 19.13 31.58
N ASP A 575 3.45 18.69 31.33
CA ASP A 575 4.66 19.27 31.93
C ASP A 575 5.18 20.49 31.14
N TYR A 576 4.67 20.70 29.93
CA TYR A 576 5.06 21.79 29.03
C TYR A 576 4.21 23.05 29.27
N LEU A 577 4.83 24.24 29.10
CA LEU A 577 4.17 25.56 29.21
C LEU A 577 3.65 25.91 30.63
N LYS A 578 4.44 25.61 31.66
CA LYS A 578 4.29 26.19 33.01
C LYS A 578 5.23 27.36 33.24
#